data_AF-A0A957XF25-F1
#
_entry.id   AF-A0A957XF25-F1
#
_cell.length_a   1.000
_cell.length_b   1.000
_cell.length_c   1.000
_cell.angle_alpha   90.00
_cell.angle_beta   90.00
_cell.angle_gamma   90.00
#
_symmetry.space_group_name_H-M   'P 1'
#
loop_
_entity.id
_entity.type
_entity.pdbx_description
1 polymer ?
#
loop_
_entity_poly.entity_id
_entity_poly.type
_entity_poly.pdbx_seq_one_letter_code
_entity_poly.pdbx_strand_id
1 'polypeptide(L)'
;MKTIKPQRLHPGDTVAIVSPSWGGPSVFPGIYELGLRVLRDEFGLHIKEYPTARTDAETLYRQPQLRADDINLGFADSQVKA
;
A
#
# COMPACT_ATOMS: atom_id res chain seq x y z
N MET A 1 5.78 -14.43 23.81
CA MET A 1 5.04 -13.16 23.57
C MET A 1 3.66 -13.49 23.04
N LYS A 2 2.62 -12.78 23.48
CA LYS A 2 1.26 -12.88 22.94
C LYS A 2 1.18 -11.94 21.73
N THR A 3 0.91 -12.48 20.55
CA THR A 3 0.71 -11.69 19.32
C THR A 3 -0.74 -11.27 19.18
N ILE A 4 -0.98 -10.13 18.53
CA ILE A 4 -2.33 -9.68 18.15
C ILE A 4 -2.63 -10.24 16.76
N LYS A 5 -3.75 -10.94 16.61
CA LYS A 5 -4.23 -11.43 15.31
C LYS A 5 -5.12 -10.37 14.68
N PRO A 6 -4.81 -9.86 13.47
CA PRO A 6 -5.67 -8.91 12.78
C PRO A 6 -6.98 -9.58 12.33
N GLN A 7 -8.01 -8.77 12.09
CA GLN A 7 -9.27 -9.24 11.53
C GLN A 7 -9.07 -9.74 10.10
N ARG A 8 -9.92 -10.66 9.65
CA ARG A 8 -9.93 -11.12 8.27
C ARG A 8 -10.53 -10.02 7.37
N LEU A 9 -10.01 -9.88 6.16
CA LEU A 9 -10.58 -9.01 5.13
C LEU A 9 -11.86 -9.57 4.52
N HIS A 10 -12.73 -8.65 4.11
CA HIS A 10 -13.96 -8.88 3.37
C HIS A 10 -14.05 -7.96 2.14
N PRO A 11 -14.80 -8.34 1.09
CA PRO A 11 -15.13 -7.41 0.01
C PRO A 11 -15.74 -6.12 0.57
N GLY A 12 -15.30 -4.97 0.05
CA GLY A 12 -15.62 -3.63 0.54
C GLY A 12 -14.62 -3.05 1.55
N ASP A 13 -13.70 -3.86 2.09
CA ASP A 13 -12.63 -3.35 2.95
C ASP A 13 -11.61 -2.52 2.16
N THR A 14 -11.02 -1.52 2.81
CA THR A 14 -9.97 -0.69 2.22
C THR A 14 -8.59 -1.24 2.55
N VAL A 15 -7.72 -1.33 1.54
CA VAL A 15 -6.32 -1.73 1.70
C VAL A 15 -5.37 -0.59 1.32
N ALA A 16 -4.32 -0.42 2.13
CA ALA A 16 -3.27 0.56 1.91
C ALA A 16 -2.24 0.01 0.93
N ILE A 17 -1.87 0.83 -0.06
CA ILE A 17 -0.76 0.53 -0.97
C ILE A 17 0.39 1.48 -0.67
N VAL A 18 1.55 0.92 -0.35
CA VAL A 18 2.76 1.63 0.08
C VAL A 18 3.99 1.06 -0.62
N SER A 19 5.05 1.88 -0.74
CA SER A 19 6.35 1.47 -1.33
C SER A 19 7.47 1.53 -0.28
N PRO A 20 7.53 0.59 0.68
CA PRO A 20 8.42 0.68 1.84
C PRO A 20 9.87 0.29 1.54
N SER A 21 10.14 -0.21 0.32
CA SER A 21 11.46 -0.67 -0.11
C SER A 21 11.87 0.03 -1.42
N TRP A 22 11.55 -0.58 -2.56
CA TRP A 22 11.89 -0.04 -3.88
C TRP A 22 10.68 0.60 -4.55
N GLY A 23 10.87 1.75 -5.22
CA GLY A 23 9.85 2.44 -6.04
C GLY A 23 9.54 1.73 -7.36
N GLY A 24 9.42 0.40 -7.34
CA GLY A 24 9.10 -0.42 -8.51
C GLY A 24 7.84 -0.01 -9.27
N PRO A 25 6.76 0.49 -8.62
CA PRO A 25 5.59 1.00 -9.33
C PRO A 25 5.90 2.11 -10.34
N SER A 26 6.92 2.93 -10.12
CA SER A 26 7.32 3.97 -11.07
C SER A 26 8.02 3.40 -12.32
N VAL A 27 8.67 2.23 -12.19
CA VAL A 27 9.44 1.58 -13.25
C VAL A 27 8.55 0.66 -14.08
N PHE A 28 7.59 0.00 -13.44
CA PHE A 28 6.66 -0.95 -14.07
C PHE A 28 5.19 -0.57 -13.84
N PRO A 29 4.73 0.60 -14.33
CA PRO A 29 3.40 1.10 -14.04
C PRO A 29 2.28 0.17 -14.53
N GLY A 30 2.47 -0.51 -15.67
CA GLY A 30 1.47 -1.46 -16.19
C GLY A 30 1.23 -2.67 -15.30
N ILE A 31 2.29 -3.19 -14.65
CA ILE A 31 2.19 -4.31 -13.69
C ILE A 31 1.53 -3.84 -12.40
N TYR A 32 1.88 -2.63 -11.95
CA TYR A 32 1.24 -2.01 -10.79
C TYR A 32 -0.27 -1.83 -11.00
N GLU A 33 -0.70 -1.24 -12.13
CA GLU A 33 -2.11 -1.07 -12.47
C GLU A 33 -2.86 -2.41 -12.61
N LEU A 34 -2.19 -3.45 -13.11
CA LEU A 34 -2.78 -4.79 -13.15
C LEU A 34 -3.03 -5.33 -11.74
N GLY A 35 -2.08 -5.17 -10.83
CA GLY A 35 -2.25 -5.56 -9.41
C GLY A 35 -3.41 -4.83 -8.74
N LEU A 36 -3.52 -3.51 -8.95
CA LEU A 36 -4.64 -2.72 -8.42
C LEU A 36 -5.99 -3.14 -8.99
N ARG A 37 -6.05 -3.57 -10.25
CA ARG A 37 -7.27 -4.13 -10.84
C ARG A 37 -7.64 -5.46 -10.21
N VAL A 38 -6.71 -6.39 -10.05
CA VAL A 38 -6.98 -7.68 -9.40
C VAL A 38 -7.53 -7.49 -7.98
N LEU A 39 -6.93 -6.61 -7.18
CA LEU A 39 -7.43 -6.31 -5.83
C LEU A 39 -8.86 -5.74 -5.82
N ARG A 40 -9.21 -4.91 -6.81
CA ARG A 40 -10.56 -4.36 -6.93
C ARG A 40 -11.56 -5.36 -7.48
N ASP A 41 -11.25 -5.98 -8.60
CA ASP A 41 -12.21 -6.70 -9.43
C ASP A 41 -12.40 -8.15 -8.94
N GLU A 42 -11.32 -8.81 -8.51
CA GLU A 42 -11.35 -10.21 -8.07
C GLU A 42 -11.58 -10.33 -6.56
N PHE A 43 -11.01 -9.42 -5.76
CA PHE A 43 -11.12 -9.44 -4.30
C PHE A 43 -12.20 -8.49 -3.76
N GLY A 44 -12.73 -7.57 -4.58
CA GLY A 44 -13.75 -6.61 -4.17
C GLY A 44 -13.24 -5.55 -3.18
N LEU A 45 -11.93 -5.28 -3.13
CA LEU A 45 -11.33 -4.36 -2.15
C LEU A 45 -11.30 -2.92 -2.67
N HIS A 46 -11.40 -1.97 -1.75
CA HIS A 46 -11.12 -0.56 -2.04
C HIS A 46 -9.63 -0.29 -1.90
N ILE A 47 -9.06 0.44 -2.85
CA ILE A 47 -7.63 0.77 -2.88
C ILE A 47 -7.44 2.17 -2.34
N LYS A 48 -6.51 2.31 -1.39
CA LYS A 48 -5.99 3.60 -0.96
C LYS A 48 -4.48 3.64 -1.18
N GLU A 49 -4.07 4.30 -2.24
CA GLU A 49 -2.65 4.58 -2.48
C GLU A 49 -2.18 5.67 -1.53
N TYR A 50 -1.05 5.43 -0.86
CA TYR A 50 -0.42 6.42 -0.01
C TYR A 50 0.55 7.29 -0.82
N PRO A 51 0.90 8.50 -0.31
CA PRO A 51 1.61 9.51 -1.07
C PRO A 51 2.82 9.02 -1.87
N THR A 52 3.56 8.04 -1.36
CA THR A 52 4.79 7.56 -1.99
C THR A 52 4.62 6.30 -2.83
N ALA A 53 3.42 5.73 -2.92
CA ALA A 53 3.17 4.45 -3.60
C ALA A 53 3.75 4.41 -5.02
N ARG A 54 3.71 5.53 -5.74
CA ARG A 54 4.21 5.68 -7.13
C ARG A 54 5.46 6.53 -7.26
N THR A 55 6.06 6.98 -6.16
CA THR A 55 7.27 7.80 -6.19
C THR A 55 8.41 7.04 -6.85
N ASP A 56 9.25 7.77 -7.59
CA ASP A 56 10.36 7.15 -8.29
C ASP A 56 11.35 6.46 -7.36
N ALA A 57 11.99 5.41 -7.88
CA ALA A 57 12.89 4.57 -7.12
C ALA A 57 14.06 5.32 -6.47
N GLU A 58 14.61 6.33 -7.15
CA GLU A 58 15.78 7.07 -6.65
C GLU A 58 15.40 7.97 -5.48
N THR A 59 14.27 8.67 -5.58
CA THR A 59 13.72 9.48 -4.48
C THR A 59 13.44 8.61 -3.25
N LEU A 60 12.76 7.46 -3.42
CA LEU A 60 12.45 6.56 -2.30
C LEU A 60 13.69 5.94 -1.66
N TYR A 61 14.72 5.64 -2.46
CA TYR A 61 16.00 5.15 -1.95
C TYR A 61 16.68 6.20 -1.07
N ARG A 62 16.74 7.46 -1.54
CA ARG A 62 17.41 8.56 -0.83
C ARG A 62 16.64 9.09 0.38
N GLN A 63 15.31 8.93 0.41
CA GLN A 63 14.45 9.52 1.44
C GLN A 63 13.68 8.44 2.22
N PRO A 64 14.33 7.70 3.13
CA PRO A 64 13.68 6.65 3.92
C PRO A 64 12.55 7.17 4.82
N GLN A 65 12.60 8.45 5.24
CA GLN A 65 11.54 9.05 6.05
C GLN A 65 10.19 9.03 5.32
N LEU A 66 10.17 9.34 4.02
CA LEU A 66 8.94 9.29 3.23
C LEU A 66 8.28 7.91 3.25
N ARG A 67 9.09 6.85 3.19
CA ARG A 67 8.60 5.46 3.26
C ARG A 67 8.03 5.12 4.64
N ALA A 68 8.66 5.61 5.70
CA ALA A 68 8.17 5.43 7.06
C ALA A 68 6.87 6.21 7.31
N ASP A 69 6.74 7.41 6.75
CA ASP A 69 5.55 8.25 6.88
C ASP A 69 4.33 7.56 6.26
N ASP A 70 4.46 6.95 5.07
CA ASP A 70 3.39 6.17 4.44
C ASP A 70 2.92 5.00 5.32
N ILE A 71 3.83 4.27 5.96
CA ILE A 71 3.48 3.18 6.89
C ILE A 71 2.72 3.74 8.10
N ASN A 72 3.22 4.82 8.71
CA ASN A 72 2.61 5.43 9.88
C ASN A 72 1.22 5.97 9.58
N LEU A 73 1.05 6.64 8.44
CA LEU A 73 -0.23 7.12 7.96
C LEU A 73 -1.19 5.95 7.69
N GLY A 74 -0.70 4.85 7.10
CA GLY A 74 -1.45 3.61 6.89
C GLY A 74 -2.04 3.03 8.17
N PHE A 75 -1.22 2.90 9.22
CA PHE A 75 -1.67 2.41 10.52
C PHE A 75 -2.59 3.40 11.27
N ALA A 76 -2.44 4.71 11.06
CA ALA A 76 -3.27 5.72 11.70
C ALA A 76 -4.67 5.85 11.07
N ASP A 77 -4.86 5.37 9.83
CA ASP A 77 -6.13 5.46 9.12
C ASP A 77 -7.11 4.35 9.53
N SER A 78 -8.14 4.73 10.29
CA SER A 78 -9.21 3.82 10.74
C SER A 78 -10.01 3.14 9.61
N GLN A 79 -9.97 3.66 8.38
CA GLN A 79 -10.61 3.05 7.22
C GLN A 79 -9.80 1.87 6.67
N VAL A 80 -8.48 1.87 6.82
CA VAL A 80 -7.58 0.81 6.34
C VAL A 80 -7.74 -0.45 7.18
N LYS A 81 -7.90 -1.59 6.50
CA LYS A 81 -8.06 -2.92 7.12
C LYS A 81 -6.90 -3.86 6.86
N ALA A 82 -6.06 -3.56 5.86
CA ALA A 82 -4.78 -4.21 5.59
C ALA A 82 -3.80 -3.29 4.87
#